data_AF-A0A6G1RK37-F1
#
_entry.id   AF-A0A6G1RK37-F1
#
_cell.length_a   1.000
_cell.length_b   1.000
_cell.length_c   1.000
_cell.angle_alpha   90.00
_cell.angle_beta   90.00
_cell.angle_gamma   90.00
#
_symmetry.space_group_name_H-M   'P 1'
#
loop_
_entity.id
_entity.type
_entity.pdbx_description
1 polymer ?
#
loop_
_entity_poly.entity_id
_entity_poly.type
_entity_poly.pdbx_seq_one_letter_code
_entity_poly.pdbx_strand_id
1 'polypeptide(L)'
;VSFGDPLFGVFVLLPLQRRFSTALRLAVFGEHTSILRALGVPLQQFPVPLERYTSPPEDNLNLLRLYFRTLVTGALRHAWCPVLYVVAVAHVNSFIFSQDSTTQETDAARKSMLRKTWLLVDETLKKHLLCYRLLNAESPLGFDLYEQLPPMRLKYLQMVTQKENESAPALVL
;
A
#
# COMPACT_ATOMS: atom_id res chain seq x y z
N VAL A 1 -13.35 24.92 11.74
CA VAL A 1 -12.87 23.85 10.82
C VAL A 1 -13.92 22.76 10.75
N SER A 2 -14.27 22.27 9.56
CA SER A 2 -15.29 21.22 9.34
C SER A 2 -14.63 19.91 8.89
N PHE A 3 -15.35 18.79 8.97
CA PHE A 3 -14.89 17.53 8.37
C PHE A 3 -14.78 17.69 6.84
N GLY A 4 -13.66 17.23 6.28
CA GLY A 4 -13.34 17.40 4.85
C GLY A 4 -12.57 18.68 4.52
N ASP A 5 -12.37 19.58 5.49
CA ASP A 5 -11.49 20.74 5.33
C ASP A 5 -10.00 20.28 5.29
N PRO A 6 -9.19 20.78 4.33
CA PRO A 6 -7.78 20.39 4.23
C PRO A 6 -6.97 20.63 5.51
N LEU A 7 -7.25 21.69 6.27
CA LEU A 7 -6.54 21.97 7.53
C LEU A 7 -6.84 20.89 8.58
N PHE A 8 -8.12 20.50 8.72
CA PHE A 8 -8.50 19.38 9.57
C PHE A 8 -7.78 18.09 9.15
N GLY A 9 -7.77 17.81 7.84
CA GLY A 9 -7.08 16.65 7.29
C GLY A 9 -5.58 16.64 7.62
N VAL A 10 -4.90 17.78 7.49
CA VAL A 10 -3.49 17.92 7.84
C VAL A 10 -3.27 17.56 9.32
N PHE A 11 -4.07 18.10 10.24
CA PHE A 11 -3.92 17.79 11.67
C PHE A 11 -4.11 16.31 11.99
N VAL A 12 -5.03 15.62 11.31
CA VAL A 12 -5.23 14.18 11.47
C VAL A 12 -4.06 13.39 10.87
N LEU A 13 -3.47 13.85 9.77
CA LEU A 13 -2.37 13.17 9.09
C LEU A 13 -1.03 13.34 9.82
N LEU A 14 -0.77 14.49 10.47
CA LEU A 14 0.49 14.78 11.16
C LEU A 14 1.01 13.66 12.07
N PRO A 15 0.19 13.06 12.98
CA PRO A 15 0.67 12.01 13.86
C PRO A 15 0.78 10.63 13.19
N LEU A 16 0.45 10.49 11.90
CA LEU A 16 0.54 9.23 11.16
C LEU A 16 1.91 9.00 10.50
N GLN A 17 2.89 9.88 10.74
CA GLN A 17 4.26 9.69 10.27
C GLN A 17 4.92 8.46 10.90
N ARG A 18 5.95 7.90 10.24
CA ARG A 18 6.68 6.71 10.72
C ARG A 18 7.38 6.91 12.05
N ARG A 19 7.78 8.14 12.39
CA ARG A 19 8.44 8.46 13.66
C ARG A 19 7.53 8.32 14.88
N PHE A 20 6.22 8.27 14.69
CA PHE A 20 5.24 8.15 15.76
C PHE A 20 4.75 6.70 15.91
N SER A 21 4.20 6.40 17.09
CA SER A 21 3.64 5.09 17.41
C SER A 21 2.68 4.61 16.31
N THR A 22 2.78 3.33 15.99
CA THR A 22 1.93 2.66 14.99
C THR A 22 0.45 2.60 15.42
N ALA A 23 0.14 2.85 16.71
CA ALA A 23 -1.22 2.78 17.26
C ALA A 23 -2.25 3.60 16.47
N LEU A 24 -1.92 4.86 16.13
CA LEU A 24 -2.86 5.72 15.39
C LEU A 24 -3.08 5.25 13.96
N ARG A 25 -2.03 4.71 13.32
CA ARG A 25 -2.15 4.14 11.98
C ARG A 25 -2.99 2.86 11.99
N LEU A 26 -2.83 2.01 13.02
CA LEU A 26 -3.69 0.85 13.23
C LEU A 26 -5.16 1.27 13.44
N ALA A 27 -5.42 2.30 14.26
CA ALA A 27 -6.76 2.80 14.50
C ALA A 27 -7.41 3.33 13.21
N VAL A 28 -6.70 4.17 12.44
CA VAL A 28 -7.19 4.75 11.17
C VAL A 28 -7.52 3.67 10.13
N PHE A 29 -6.62 2.70 9.93
CA PHE A 29 -6.79 1.67 8.90
C PHE A 29 -7.57 0.43 9.35
N GLY A 30 -7.75 0.27 10.67
CA GLY A 30 -8.48 -0.84 11.28
C GLY A 30 -9.91 -0.46 11.62
N GLU A 31 -10.07 0.43 12.60
CA GLU A 31 -11.33 0.74 13.28
C GLU A 31 -12.06 1.94 12.65
N HIS A 32 -11.31 2.91 12.14
CA HIS A 32 -11.85 4.19 11.68
C HIS A 32 -11.71 4.42 10.17
N THR A 33 -11.79 3.36 9.37
CA THR A 33 -11.58 3.44 7.91
C THR A 33 -12.50 4.43 7.18
N SER A 34 -13.66 4.77 7.76
CA SER A 34 -14.55 5.81 7.23
C SER A 34 -13.92 7.20 7.20
N ILE A 35 -12.97 7.50 8.11
CA ILE A 35 -12.28 8.79 8.16
C ILE A 35 -11.45 9.05 6.90
N LEU A 36 -10.98 7.99 6.22
CA LEU A 36 -10.19 8.11 5.00
C LEU A 36 -10.92 8.93 3.94
N ARG A 37 -12.26 8.89 3.89
CA ARG A 37 -13.06 9.69 2.95
C ARG A 37 -13.06 11.19 3.25
N ALA A 38 -12.72 11.58 4.48
CA ALA A 38 -12.69 12.97 4.94
C ALA A 38 -11.27 13.56 4.93
N LEU A 39 -10.25 12.79 4.52
CA LEU A 39 -8.84 13.19 4.52
C LEU A 39 -8.33 13.53 3.11
N GLY A 40 -9.13 14.28 2.35
CA GLY A 40 -8.87 14.67 0.96
C GLY A 40 -7.84 15.79 0.78
N VAL A 41 -6.78 15.81 1.59
CA VAL A 41 -5.71 16.82 1.48
C VAL A 41 -4.94 16.61 0.17
N PRO A 42 -4.90 17.60 -0.74
CA PRO A 42 -4.11 17.49 -1.97
C PRO A 42 -2.62 17.36 -1.66
N LEU A 43 -1.90 16.55 -2.43
CA LEU A 43 -0.47 16.30 -2.22
C LEU A 43 0.36 17.60 -2.23
N GLN A 44 0.04 18.53 -3.15
CA GLN A 44 0.74 19.81 -3.30
C GLN A 44 0.48 20.78 -2.14
N GLN A 45 -0.59 20.57 -1.38
CA GLN A 45 -0.94 21.40 -0.21
C GLN A 45 -0.47 20.77 1.10
N PHE A 46 0.08 19.56 1.05
CA PHE A 46 0.47 18.84 2.24
C PHE A 46 1.84 19.33 2.76
N PRO A 47 1.93 19.88 3.98
CA PRO A 47 3.14 20.59 4.42
C PRO A 47 4.26 19.66 4.90
N VAL A 48 4.07 18.34 4.85
CA VAL A 48 5.04 17.36 5.35
C VAL A 48 5.52 16.48 4.20
N PRO A 49 6.84 16.30 4.04
CA PRO A 49 7.40 15.40 3.03
C PRO A 49 6.87 13.97 3.18
N LEU A 50 6.48 13.34 2.07
CA LEU A 50 5.89 11.99 2.04
C LEU A 50 6.87 10.93 2.56
N GLU A 51 8.18 11.19 2.48
CA GLU A 51 9.25 10.34 3.00
C GLU A 51 9.12 10.13 4.52
N ARG A 52 8.55 11.11 5.25
CA ARG A 52 8.28 10.97 6.69
C ARG A 52 7.21 9.92 7.01
N TYR A 53 6.44 9.51 6.01
CA TYR A 53 5.40 8.50 6.12
C TYR A 53 5.81 7.15 5.50
N THR A 54 6.79 7.14 4.59
CA THR A 54 7.22 5.93 3.89
C THR A 54 8.57 5.38 4.36
N SER A 55 9.37 6.17 5.08
CA SER A 55 10.69 5.78 5.59
C SER A 55 10.77 5.84 7.12
N PRO A 56 11.28 4.78 7.80
CA PRO A 56 11.66 3.47 7.23
C PRO A 56 10.43 2.68 6.73
N PRO A 57 10.61 1.61 5.92
CA PRO A 57 9.52 0.72 5.54
C PRO A 57 8.69 0.24 6.73
N GLU A 58 7.41 -0.03 6.50
CA GLU A 58 6.53 -0.58 7.54
C GLU A 58 6.91 -2.02 7.89
N ASP A 59 7.10 -2.24 9.18
CA ASP A 59 7.51 -3.51 9.80
C ASP A 59 6.36 -4.18 10.57
N ASN A 60 5.28 -3.45 10.84
CA ASN A 60 4.09 -4.02 11.45
C ASN A 60 3.22 -4.78 10.43
N LEU A 61 3.25 -6.11 10.50
CA LEU A 61 2.51 -6.99 9.59
C LEU A 61 1.00 -6.76 9.61
N ASN A 62 0.41 -6.44 10.76
CA ASN A 62 -1.03 -6.15 10.85
C ASN A 62 -1.38 -4.88 10.10
N LEU A 63 -0.56 -3.83 10.22
CA LEU A 63 -0.77 -2.60 9.48
C LEU A 63 -0.58 -2.78 7.97
N LEU A 64 0.40 -3.57 7.53
CA LEU A 64 0.58 -3.94 6.12
C LEU A 64 -0.66 -4.67 5.56
N ARG A 65 -1.23 -5.61 6.33
CA ARG A 65 -2.49 -6.27 5.96
C ARG A 65 -3.65 -5.28 5.85
N LEU A 66 -3.73 -4.28 6.72
CA LEU A 66 -4.76 -3.24 6.68
C LEU A 66 -4.57 -2.27 5.51
N TYR A 67 -3.35 -1.83 5.21
CA TYR A 67 -3.02 -1.05 4.02
C TYR A 67 -3.49 -1.78 2.76
N PHE A 68 -3.11 -3.05 2.64
CA PHE A 68 -3.52 -3.87 1.51
C PHE A 68 -5.04 -4.03 1.43
N ARG A 69 -5.69 -4.39 2.55
CA ARG A 69 -7.14 -4.57 2.62
C ARG A 69 -7.88 -3.30 2.17
N THR A 70 -7.52 -2.14 2.71
CA THR A 70 -8.21 -0.88 2.39
C THR A 70 -8.04 -0.46 0.94
N LEU A 71 -6.88 -0.76 0.32
CA LEU A 71 -6.66 -0.56 -1.11
C LEU A 71 -7.53 -1.50 -1.95
N VAL A 72 -7.48 -2.82 -1.71
CA VAL A 72 -8.19 -3.80 -2.55
C VAL A 72 -9.71 -3.77 -2.39
N THR A 73 -10.22 -3.33 -1.23
CA THR A 73 -11.67 -3.12 -1.04
C THR A 73 -12.14 -1.75 -1.55
N GLY A 74 -11.21 -0.89 -1.99
CA GLY A 74 -11.51 0.47 -2.43
C GLY A 74 -12.01 1.39 -1.32
N ALA A 75 -11.76 1.04 -0.04
CA ALA A 75 -11.99 1.94 1.10
C ALA A 75 -11.00 3.11 1.09
N LEU A 76 -9.76 2.85 0.66
CA LEU A 76 -8.74 3.85 0.39
C LEU A 76 -8.61 4.06 -1.11
N ARG A 77 -8.87 5.29 -1.58
CA ARG A 77 -8.74 5.69 -2.98
C ARG A 77 -7.93 6.97 -3.07
N HIS A 78 -7.14 7.11 -4.13
CA HIS A 78 -6.34 8.32 -4.37
C HIS A 78 -7.22 9.58 -4.38
N ALA A 79 -8.39 9.53 -5.03
CA ALA A 79 -9.32 10.66 -5.09
C ALA A 79 -9.94 11.08 -3.74
N TRP A 80 -9.83 10.26 -2.69
CA TRP A 80 -10.43 10.54 -1.37
C TRP A 80 -9.39 10.83 -0.30
N CYS A 81 -8.23 10.16 -0.35
CA CYS A 81 -7.13 10.41 0.57
C CYS A 81 -5.80 10.24 -0.16
N PRO A 82 -5.37 11.25 -0.94
CA PRO A 82 -4.17 11.17 -1.75
C PRO A 82 -2.93 10.80 -0.92
N VAL A 83 -2.74 11.48 0.22
CA VAL A 83 -1.58 11.27 1.11
C VAL A 83 -1.50 9.82 1.59
N LEU A 84 -2.56 9.27 2.19
CA LEU A 84 -2.50 7.91 2.73
C LEU A 84 -2.55 6.85 1.63
N TYR A 85 -3.11 7.16 0.46
CA TYR A 85 -3.04 6.28 -0.70
C TYR A 85 -1.59 6.05 -1.13
N VAL A 86 -0.81 7.12 -1.29
CA VAL A 86 0.62 7.04 -1.62
C VAL A 86 1.39 6.23 -0.57
N VAL A 87 1.13 6.50 0.71
CA VAL A 87 1.78 5.81 1.83
C VAL A 87 1.48 4.30 1.81
N ALA A 88 0.21 3.93 1.65
CA ALA A 88 -0.18 2.52 1.62
C ALA A 88 0.42 1.79 0.41
N VAL A 89 0.41 2.40 -0.78
CA VAL A 89 1.03 1.82 -1.99
C VAL A 89 2.53 1.61 -1.81
N ALA A 90 3.25 2.62 -1.30
CA ALA A 90 4.70 2.53 -1.09
C ALA A 90 5.06 1.40 -0.10
N HIS A 91 4.36 1.31 1.02
CA HIS A 91 4.61 0.25 2.02
C HIS A 91 4.23 -1.13 1.54
N VAL A 92 3.08 -1.29 0.87
CA VAL A 92 2.68 -2.57 0.29
C VAL A 92 3.67 -3.00 -0.79
N ASN A 93 4.08 -2.11 -1.70
CA ASN A 93 5.07 -2.44 -2.73
C ASN A 93 6.41 -2.87 -2.12
N SER A 94 6.91 -2.11 -1.14
CA SER A 94 8.15 -2.44 -0.43
C SER A 94 8.05 -3.81 0.23
N PHE A 95 6.93 -4.10 0.90
CA PHE A 95 6.71 -5.37 1.57
C PHE A 95 6.60 -6.56 0.62
N ILE A 96 5.78 -6.47 -0.44
CA ILE A 96 5.56 -7.60 -1.36
C ILE A 96 6.82 -7.99 -2.14
N PHE A 97 7.80 -7.09 -2.26
CA PHE A 97 9.07 -7.32 -2.95
C PHE A 97 10.30 -7.29 -2.02
N SER A 98 10.11 -7.27 -0.70
CA SER A 98 11.23 -7.33 0.24
C SER A 98 11.95 -8.67 0.13
N GLN A 99 13.27 -8.68 0.34
CA GLN A 99 14.11 -9.89 0.31
C GLN A 99 14.63 -10.29 1.70
N ASP A 100 14.12 -9.66 2.76
CA ASP A 100 14.63 -9.84 4.11
C ASP A 100 14.33 -11.25 4.65
N SER A 101 15.28 -11.78 5.43
CA SER A 101 15.09 -12.98 6.24
C SER A 101 13.97 -12.69 7.25
N THR A 102 12.88 -13.42 7.11
CA THR A 102 11.62 -13.13 7.82
C THR A 102 11.06 -14.41 8.41
N THR A 103 10.16 -14.26 9.38
CA THR A 103 9.41 -15.40 9.91
C THR A 103 8.58 -16.06 8.80
N GLN A 104 8.26 -17.35 8.98
CA GLN A 104 7.42 -18.09 8.05
C GLN A 104 6.06 -17.41 7.83
N GLU A 105 5.47 -16.80 8.87
CA GLU A 105 4.21 -16.06 8.77
C GLU A 105 4.35 -14.84 7.86
N THR A 106 5.40 -14.04 8.04
CA THR A 106 5.64 -12.84 7.24
C THR A 106 5.91 -13.19 5.78
N ASP A 107 6.69 -14.23 5.50
CA ASP A 107 6.92 -14.70 4.13
C ASP A 107 5.63 -15.23 3.47
N ALA A 108 4.80 -15.97 4.21
CA ALA A 108 3.51 -16.44 3.72
C ALA A 108 2.56 -15.27 3.42
N ALA A 109 2.52 -14.26 4.29
CA ALA A 109 1.71 -13.06 4.08
C ALA A 109 2.18 -12.24 2.87
N ARG A 110 3.50 -12.06 2.72
CA ARG A 110 4.12 -11.40 1.56
C ARG A 110 3.73 -12.08 0.24
N LYS A 111 3.91 -13.40 0.15
CA LYS A 111 3.53 -14.19 -1.04
C LYS A 111 2.03 -14.15 -1.30
N SER A 112 1.21 -14.26 -0.25
CA SER A 112 -0.25 -14.17 -0.38
C SER A 112 -0.70 -12.80 -0.93
N MET A 113 -0.15 -11.71 -0.42
CA MET A 113 -0.45 -10.36 -0.89
C MET A 113 0.03 -10.13 -2.33
N LEU A 114 1.20 -10.65 -2.72
CA LEU A 114 1.67 -10.57 -4.10
C LEU A 114 0.75 -11.31 -5.08
N ARG A 115 0.31 -12.54 -4.73
CA ARG A 115 -0.66 -13.30 -5.54
C ARG A 115 -1.98 -12.55 -5.68
N LYS A 116 -2.53 -12.07 -4.56
CA LYS A 116 -3.78 -11.30 -4.58
C LYS A 116 -3.65 -10.04 -5.43
N THR A 117 -2.52 -9.35 -5.37
CA THR A 117 -2.22 -8.21 -6.26
C THR A 117 -2.26 -8.61 -7.73
N TRP A 118 -1.63 -9.74 -8.09
CA TRP A 118 -1.62 -10.25 -9.47
C TRP A 118 -3.03 -10.55 -10.01
N LEU A 119 -3.90 -11.07 -9.14
CA LEU A 119 -5.28 -11.45 -9.45
C LEU A 119 -6.28 -10.28 -9.36
N LEU A 120 -5.85 -9.06 -9.06
CA LEU A 120 -6.75 -7.90 -9.00
C LEU A 120 -7.42 -7.67 -10.37
N VAL A 121 -8.72 -7.39 -10.37
CA VAL A 121 -9.46 -6.95 -11.56
C VAL A 121 -9.20 -5.47 -11.85
N ASP A 122 -8.95 -4.67 -10.81
CA ASP A 122 -8.54 -3.27 -10.96
C ASP A 122 -7.10 -3.20 -11.47
N GLU A 123 -6.95 -3.08 -12.78
CA GLU A 123 -5.66 -2.97 -13.47
C GLU A 123 -4.88 -1.72 -13.06
N THR A 124 -5.56 -0.65 -12.64
CA THR A 124 -4.90 0.58 -12.21
C THR A 124 -4.24 0.37 -10.85
N LEU A 125 -4.99 -0.17 -9.88
CA LEU A 125 -4.43 -0.52 -8.57
C LEU A 125 -3.36 -1.60 -8.70
N LYS A 126 -3.57 -2.61 -9.55
CA LYS A 126 -2.55 -3.65 -9.84
C LYS A 126 -1.26 -3.02 -10.32
N LYS A 127 -1.33 -2.11 -11.30
CA LYS A 127 -0.16 -1.38 -11.81
C LYS A 127 0.51 -0.55 -10.73
N HIS A 128 -0.26 0.15 -9.89
CA HIS A 128 0.28 0.94 -8.78
C HIS A 128 1.04 0.08 -7.78
N LEU A 129 0.47 -1.06 -7.37
CA LEU A 129 1.09 -1.95 -6.39
C LEU A 129 2.30 -2.70 -6.93
N LEU A 130 2.30 -3.12 -8.20
CA LEU A 130 3.42 -3.88 -8.79
C LEU A 130 4.54 -2.96 -9.28
N CYS A 131 4.19 -1.88 -9.96
CA CYS A 131 5.14 -1.03 -10.68
C CYS A 131 5.54 0.24 -9.92
N TYR A 132 5.14 0.43 -8.65
CA TYR A 132 5.67 1.54 -7.85
C TYR A 132 7.20 1.56 -7.84
N ARG A 133 7.76 2.74 -8.12
CA ARG A 133 9.20 2.99 -8.21
C ARG A 133 9.70 3.84 -7.05
N LEU A 134 9.24 5.09 -6.95
CA LEU A 134 9.70 6.06 -5.96
C LEU A 134 8.69 7.20 -5.79
N LEU A 135 8.77 7.90 -4.65
CA LEU A 135 7.99 9.11 -4.39
C LEU A 135 8.40 10.23 -5.36
N ASN A 136 7.41 10.93 -5.90
CA ASN A 136 7.62 12.05 -6.80
C ASN A 136 6.53 13.10 -6.54
N ALA A 137 6.90 14.23 -5.93
CA ALA A 137 5.97 15.31 -5.61
C ALA A 137 5.40 16.01 -6.85
N GLU A 138 6.11 15.96 -7.98
CA GLU A 138 5.68 16.54 -9.25
C GLU A 138 4.68 15.63 -9.99
N SER A 139 4.63 14.34 -9.61
CA SER A 139 3.66 13.40 -10.18
C SER A 139 2.26 13.67 -9.61
N PRO A 140 1.20 13.67 -10.44
CA PRO A 140 -0.18 13.80 -9.95
C PRO A 140 -0.60 12.66 -9.01
N LEU A 141 0.09 11.51 -9.06
CA LEU A 141 -0.12 10.38 -8.16
C LEU A 141 0.72 10.47 -6.88
N GLY A 142 1.69 11.38 -6.80
CA GLY A 142 2.67 11.45 -5.70
C GLY A 142 3.81 10.43 -5.79
N PHE A 143 3.85 9.64 -6.87
CA PHE A 143 4.91 8.68 -7.13
C PHE A 143 5.06 8.38 -8.62
N ASP A 144 6.21 7.82 -8.96
CA ASP A 144 6.49 7.29 -10.28
C ASP A 144 6.24 5.79 -10.34
N LEU A 145 5.90 5.33 -11.54
CA LEU A 145 5.78 3.93 -11.89
C LEU A 145 6.92 3.54 -12.84
N TYR A 146 7.41 2.31 -12.70
CA TYR A 146 8.12 1.68 -13.80
C TYR A 146 7.16 1.47 -14.98
N GLU A 147 7.65 1.68 -16.21
CA GLU A 147 6.91 1.34 -17.42
C GLU A 147 6.58 -0.14 -17.48
N GLN A 148 7.54 -0.98 -17.06
CA GLN A 148 7.43 -2.43 -16.97
C GLN A 148 8.01 -2.91 -15.64
N LEU A 149 7.48 -4.02 -15.12
CA LEU A 149 7.95 -4.59 -13.85
C LEU A 149 9.44 -5.00 -13.97
N PRO A 150 10.33 -4.56 -13.07
CA PRO A 150 11.74 -4.90 -13.14
C PRO A 150 11.99 -6.42 -13.22
N PRO A 151 12.98 -6.91 -13.98
CA PRO A 151 13.16 -8.35 -14.24
C PRO A 151 13.23 -9.23 -12.98
N MET A 152 13.88 -8.75 -11.91
CA MET A 152 13.95 -9.47 -10.64
C MET A 152 12.57 -9.62 -9.98
N ARG A 153 11.76 -8.55 -9.99
CA ARG A 153 10.39 -8.55 -9.47
C ARG A 153 9.48 -9.43 -10.32
N LEU A 154 9.67 -9.43 -11.64
CA LEU A 154 8.92 -10.29 -12.55
C LEU A 154 9.22 -11.78 -12.31
N LYS A 155 10.49 -12.16 -12.19
CA LYS A 155 10.89 -13.54 -11.84
C LYS A 155 10.30 -13.98 -10.50
N TYR A 156 10.34 -13.11 -9.49
CA TYR A 156 9.76 -13.40 -8.18
C TYR A 156 8.23 -13.58 -8.26
N LEU A 157 7.54 -12.70 -8.98
CA LEU A 157 6.11 -12.79 -9.21
C LEU A 157 5.72 -14.09 -9.91
N GLN A 158 6.44 -14.47 -10.96
CA GLN A 158 6.23 -15.74 -11.66
C GLN A 158 6.44 -16.94 -10.74
N MET A 159 7.52 -16.97 -9.96
CA MET A 159 7.77 -18.04 -8.98
C MET A 159 6.65 -18.15 -7.95
N VAL A 160 6.13 -17.02 -7.44
CA VAL A 160 5.08 -16.99 -6.42
C VAL A 160 3.73 -17.43 -6.97
N THR A 161 3.42 -17.11 -8.22
CA THR A 161 2.13 -17.41 -8.88
C THR A 161 2.10 -18.79 -9.54
N GLN A 162 3.21 -19.30 -10.06
CA GLN A 162 3.31 -20.64 -10.66
C GLN A 162 3.17 -21.77 -9.64
N LYS A 163 3.66 -21.58 -8.40
CA LYS A 163 3.55 -22.58 -7.31
C LYS A 163 2.12 -22.98 -6.95
N GLU A 164 1.10 -22.23 -7.39
CA GLU A 164 -0.30 -22.54 -7.11
C GLU A 164 -0.92 -23.47 -8.17
N ASN A 165 -0.49 -23.37 -9.44
CA ASN A 165 -0.96 -24.23 -10.53
C ASN A 165 -0.57 -25.70 -10.34
N GLU A 166 0.54 -25.98 -9.65
CA GLU A 166 0.95 -27.34 -9.29
C GLU A 166 0.24 -27.90 -8.04
N SER A 167 -0.44 -27.04 -7.27
CA SER A 167 -1.14 -27.42 -6.02
C SER A 167 -2.65 -27.57 -6.16
N ALA A 168 -3.21 -27.28 -7.33
CA ALA A 168 -4.61 -27.58 -7.64
C ALA A 168 -4.74 -29.10 -7.92
N PRO A 169 -5.57 -29.85 -7.18
CA PRO A 169 -5.79 -31.25 -7.49
C PRO A 169 -6.44 -31.32 -8.88
N ALA A 170 -5.85 -32.12 -9.76
CA ALA A 170 -6.50 -32.51 -11.01
C ALA A 170 -7.84 -33.14 -10.65
N LEU A 171 -8.93 -32.40 -10.88
CA LEU A 171 -10.27 -32.97 -10.92
C LEU A 171 -10.28 -33.93 -12.11
N VAL A 172 -10.07 -35.19 -11.80
CA VAL A 172 -10.36 -36.30 -12.70
C VAL A 172 -11.88 -36.40 -12.78
N LEU A 173 -12.44 -35.99 -13.92
CA LEU A 173 -13.74 -36.41 -14.42
C LEU A 173 -13.56 -36.93 -15.83
#